data_AF-A0A7V4UFC5-F1
#
_entry.id   AF-A0A7V4UFC5-F1
#
_cell.length_a   1.000
_cell.length_b   1.000
_cell.length_c   1.000
_cell.angle_alpha   90.00
_cell.angle_beta   90.00
_cell.angle_gamma   90.00
#
_symmetry.space_group_name_H-M   'P 1'
#
loop_
_entity.id
_entity.type
_entity.pdbx_description
1 polymer ?
#
loop_
_entity_poly.entity_id
_entity_poly.type
_entity_poly.pdbx_seq_one_letter_code
_entity_poly.pdbx_strand_id
1 'polypeptide(L)'
;MYTCLLAILALSALLCSGCVHQARKQPLQLHPDNPHYFQFRGRPTILITSAEHYGAVLNADFDFVKYLETLAKDGLNHTRMWVGAYCEYPGSLSISGNTLAPAAGRLVCPWARSDQPGYANGGNRFDLTRFDDDYFQRLRRFVSHASERGIVVEINFFCPFYQDQMWAFSPMNAQNNVNGIGAVGRNDVYTLDRHGGLLPIQEAMVRKVVAELRDFDNIYFEVMNEPYVCNVPMDWQRHMIDVIAAAQRDIGSKHLISVNVANQKGKVEDPHPAVAIYNFHYAWPPDAVAMNYQLRAVIGENETGGRQQHDFYYRREGWAFILAGGGLYSNLDYSFAVGHEDGTFVYPRAQPGGGSTALRRQLGILSRFIHGFDFPRMSPEHRVVHDLVPGDGLAAFALVEPGRQYAIYVCQRGNEPPAQAGTAQFALDLPAGGYQLHWISPQSGAIVQQEEFEHPGGARPMTSPSFIGDVAARLVARPRD
;
A
#
# COMPACT_ATOMS: atom_id res chain seq x y z
N MET A 1 81.43 26.80 4.15
CA MET A 1 80.66 28.07 4.13
C MET A 1 80.02 28.15 2.75
N TYR A 2 78.69 28.01 2.69
CA TYR A 2 77.84 27.87 1.48
C TYR A 2 78.12 26.58 0.65
N THR A 3 77.17 25.81 0.12
CA THR A 3 75.82 26.15 -0.36
C THR A 3 74.95 24.87 -0.40
N CYS A 4 73.65 25.05 -0.16
CA CYS A 4 72.57 24.06 -0.29
C CYS A 4 72.48 23.43 -1.70
N LEU A 5 72.00 22.18 -1.78
CA LEU A 5 71.09 21.77 -2.85
C LEU A 5 70.06 20.74 -2.35
N LEU A 6 68.80 21.04 -2.68
CA LEU A 6 67.58 20.32 -2.35
C LEU A 6 67.29 19.17 -3.33
N ALA A 7 66.64 18.14 -2.77
CA ALA A 7 65.49 17.36 -3.27
C ALA A 7 65.48 16.78 -4.70
N ILE A 8 65.10 15.50 -4.82
CA ILE A 8 63.74 15.04 -5.17
C ILE A 8 63.68 13.51 -4.96
N LEU A 9 62.87 13.06 -4.01
CA LEU A 9 62.46 11.66 -3.84
C LEU A 9 61.08 11.53 -4.48
N ALA A 10 61.02 10.84 -5.62
CA ALA A 10 59.76 10.53 -6.29
C ALA A 10 59.01 9.44 -5.49
N LEU A 11 57.94 9.84 -4.79
CA LEU A 11 56.99 8.91 -4.19
C LEU A 11 55.91 8.58 -5.24
N SER A 12 56.01 7.42 -5.86
CA SER A 12 54.96 6.86 -6.71
C SER A 12 53.80 6.37 -5.83
N ALA A 13 52.77 7.20 -5.68
CA ALA A 13 51.50 6.82 -5.09
C ALA A 13 50.72 5.91 -6.06
N LEU A 14 50.62 4.62 -5.75
CA LEU A 14 49.62 3.74 -6.35
C LEU A 14 48.24 4.23 -5.90
N LEU A 15 47.55 4.95 -6.78
CA LEU A 15 46.11 5.16 -6.70
C LEU A 15 45.43 3.81 -6.99
N CYS A 16 45.17 3.03 -5.95
CA CYS A 16 44.14 2.00 -6.00
C CYS A 16 42.81 2.71 -6.23
N SER A 17 42.40 2.83 -7.50
CA SER A 17 41.03 3.13 -7.89
C SER A 17 40.14 2.02 -7.34
N GLY A 18 39.67 2.18 -6.10
CA GLY A 18 38.58 1.40 -5.58
C GLY A 18 37.37 1.69 -6.46
N CYS A 19 37.05 0.77 -7.37
CA CYS A 19 35.72 0.65 -7.91
C CYS A 19 34.80 0.43 -6.71
N VAL A 20 34.22 1.51 -6.20
CA VAL A 20 33.00 1.44 -5.39
C VAL A 20 31.96 0.84 -6.33
N HIS A 21 31.84 -0.48 -6.30
CA HIS A 21 30.71 -1.17 -6.87
C HIS A 21 29.53 -0.67 -6.04
N GLN A 22 28.84 0.36 -6.51
CA GLN A 22 27.62 0.81 -5.91
C GLN A 22 26.65 -0.36 -6.03
N ALA A 23 26.52 -1.14 -4.94
CA ALA A 23 25.65 -2.28 -4.90
C ALA A 23 24.28 -1.80 -5.40
N ARG A 24 23.81 -2.38 -6.51
CA ARG A 24 22.49 -2.10 -7.05
C ARG A 24 21.51 -2.28 -5.89
N LYS A 25 20.75 -1.24 -5.55
CA LYS A 25 19.75 -1.33 -4.48
C LYS A 25 18.80 -2.48 -4.84
N GLN A 26 18.72 -3.48 -3.96
CA GLN A 26 17.80 -4.59 -4.20
C GLN A 26 16.36 -4.06 -4.18
N PRO A 27 15.51 -4.46 -5.14
CA PRO A 27 14.09 -4.16 -5.09
C PRO A 27 13.45 -4.63 -3.78
N LEU A 28 12.34 -4.00 -3.42
CA LEU A 28 11.42 -4.52 -2.40
C LEU A 28 11.20 -6.01 -2.63
N GLN A 29 11.40 -6.80 -1.59
CA GLN A 29 11.26 -8.25 -1.62
C GLN A 29 10.52 -8.73 -0.38
N LEU A 30 10.05 -9.97 -0.40
CA LEU A 30 9.57 -10.63 0.82
C LEU A 30 10.75 -10.79 1.80
N HIS A 31 10.49 -10.64 3.09
CA HIS A 31 11.52 -10.84 4.10
C HIS A 31 11.95 -12.33 4.10
N PRO A 32 13.27 -12.62 4.06
CA PRO A 32 13.77 -13.98 3.85
C PRO A 32 13.35 -14.96 4.94
N ASP A 33 13.31 -14.51 6.19
CA ASP A 33 12.94 -15.36 7.33
C ASP A 33 11.44 -15.41 7.59
N ASN A 34 10.68 -14.41 7.11
CA ASN A 34 9.25 -14.28 7.38
C ASN A 34 8.54 -13.63 6.18
N PRO A 35 8.07 -14.44 5.21
CA PRO A 35 7.56 -13.93 3.94
C PRO A 35 6.19 -13.22 4.05
N HIS A 36 5.61 -13.11 5.26
CA HIS A 36 4.43 -12.28 5.52
C HIS A 36 4.73 -10.79 5.55
N TYR A 37 6.02 -10.43 5.57
CA TYR A 37 6.48 -9.04 5.62
C TYR A 37 7.47 -8.76 4.50
N PHE A 38 7.77 -7.48 4.31
CA PHE A 38 8.74 -7.04 3.33
C PHE A 38 10.13 -6.87 3.93
N GLN A 39 11.14 -6.91 3.07
CA GLN A 39 12.44 -6.31 3.31
C GLN A 39 12.66 -5.21 2.28
N PHE A 40 12.91 -3.99 2.76
CA PHE A 40 13.20 -2.84 1.91
C PHE A 40 14.52 -2.22 2.35
N ARG A 41 15.49 -2.14 1.42
CA ARG A 41 16.84 -1.57 1.69
C ARG A 41 17.52 -2.19 2.92
N GLY A 42 17.40 -3.50 3.06
CA GLY A 42 17.99 -4.27 4.14
C GLY A 42 17.19 -4.25 5.46
N ARG A 43 16.07 -3.52 5.55
CA ARG A 43 15.27 -3.40 6.76
C ARG A 43 13.97 -4.18 6.63
N PRO A 44 13.53 -4.94 7.67
CA PRO A 44 12.15 -5.39 7.77
C PRO A 44 11.19 -4.22 7.58
N THR A 45 10.14 -4.40 6.80
CA THR A 45 9.19 -3.33 6.46
C THR A 45 7.75 -3.85 6.42
N ILE A 46 6.84 -3.06 7.00
CA ILE A 46 5.40 -3.15 6.80
C ILE A 46 4.96 -1.85 6.10
N LEU A 47 4.08 -1.97 5.11
CA LEU A 47 3.64 -0.83 4.30
C LEU A 47 2.35 -0.25 4.88
N ILE A 48 2.34 1.03 5.27
CA ILE A 48 1.21 1.69 5.92
C ILE A 48 1.02 3.09 5.31
N THR A 49 -0.21 3.39 4.87
CA THR A 49 -0.54 4.70 4.33
C THR A 49 -2.01 5.12 4.46
N SER A 50 -2.24 6.40 4.17
CA SER A 50 -3.53 7.04 3.90
C SER A 50 -3.27 8.00 2.75
N ALA A 51 -3.61 7.56 1.55
CA ALA A 51 -3.11 8.05 0.26
C ALA A 51 -4.24 8.60 -0.62
N GLU A 52 -3.89 9.39 -1.65
CA GLU A 52 -4.87 9.94 -2.59
C GLU A 52 -5.56 8.85 -3.43
N HIS A 53 -6.65 9.22 -4.13
CA HIS A 53 -7.46 8.32 -4.96
C HIS A 53 -6.80 8.00 -6.31
N TYR A 54 -5.60 7.42 -6.27
CA TYR A 54 -4.85 6.78 -7.38
C TYR A 54 -4.41 7.64 -8.58
N GLY A 55 -4.83 8.90 -8.64
CA GLY A 55 -4.70 9.79 -9.78
C GLY A 55 -3.38 10.53 -9.90
N ALA A 56 -2.44 10.38 -8.95
CA ALA A 56 -1.26 11.24 -8.82
C ALA A 56 -0.41 11.36 -10.10
N VAL A 57 -0.34 10.31 -10.91
CA VAL A 57 0.40 10.32 -12.18
C VAL A 57 -0.48 10.68 -13.36
N LEU A 58 -1.67 10.09 -13.48
CA LEU A 58 -2.54 10.28 -14.65
C LEU A 58 -3.27 11.63 -14.70
N ASN A 59 -3.30 12.36 -13.58
CA ASN A 59 -3.86 13.70 -13.49
C ASN A 59 -2.74 14.73 -13.63
N ALA A 60 -2.69 15.41 -14.78
CA ALA A 60 -1.61 16.35 -15.10
C ALA A 60 -1.54 17.56 -14.13
N ASP A 61 -2.66 17.89 -13.47
CA ASP A 61 -2.75 19.03 -12.55
C ASP A 61 -2.35 18.68 -11.11
N PHE A 62 -2.21 17.39 -10.79
CA PHE A 62 -1.87 16.97 -9.44
C PHE A 62 -0.37 17.14 -9.17
N ASP A 63 -0.04 17.90 -8.12
CA ASP A 63 1.34 18.05 -7.64
C ASP A 63 1.75 16.86 -6.75
N PHE A 64 2.21 15.79 -7.42
CA PHE A 64 2.63 14.59 -6.71
C PHE A 64 3.86 14.81 -5.81
N VAL A 65 4.66 15.88 -6.01
CA VAL A 65 5.84 16.12 -5.17
C VAL A 65 5.38 16.59 -3.79
N LYS A 66 4.49 17.60 -3.76
CA LYS A 66 3.86 18.08 -2.53
C LYS A 66 3.08 16.98 -1.81
N TYR A 67 2.39 16.12 -2.56
CA TYR A 67 1.72 14.94 -2.03
C TYR A 67 2.68 13.96 -1.34
N LEU A 68 3.76 13.56 -2.00
CA LEU A 68 4.74 12.63 -1.43
C LEU A 68 5.46 13.22 -0.21
N GLU A 69 5.72 14.53 -0.20
CA GLU A 69 6.23 15.24 0.98
C GLU A 69 5.27 15.18 2.16
N THR A 70 3.98 15.30 1.88
CA THR A 70 2.93 15.22 2.90
C THR A 70 2.85 13.83 3.52
N LEU A 71 2.88 12.77 2.71
CA LEU A 71 2.94 11.39 3.21
C LEU A 71 4.19 11.16 4.08
N ALA A 72 5.35 11.57 3.58
CA ALA A 72 6.63 11.39 4.28
C ALA A 72 6.65 12.13 5.62
N LYS A 73 6.11 13.36 5.66
CA LYS A 73 6.00 14.17 6.88
C LYS A 73 5.20 13.48 7.98
N ASP A 74 4.12 12.79 7.61
CA ASP A 74 3.28 12.07 8.57
C ASP A 74 3.82 10.65 8.88
N GLY A 75 4.95 10.26 8.29
CA GLY A 75 5.64 8.98 8.56
C GLY A 75 5.07 7.79 7.80
N LEU A 76 4.33 8.04 6.71
CA LEU A 76 3.75 7.02 5.85
C LEU A 76 4.76 6.61 4.77
N ASN A 77 4.78 5.32 4.42
CA ASN A 77 5.82 4.72 3.58
C ASN A 77 5.26 4.00 2.34
N HIS A 78 3.99 4.22 2.01
CA HIS A 78 3.33 3.56 0.90
C HIS A 78 2.39 4.52 0.13
N THR A 79 2.18 4.27 -1.15
CA THR A 79 1.14 4.89 -1.97
C THR A 79 0.78 3.97 -3.12
N ARG A 80 -0.42 4.14 -3.67
CA ARG A 80 -0.95 3.38 -4.80
C ARG A 80 -1.32 4.33 -5.92
N MET A 81 -0.95 3.98 -7.15
CA MET A 81 -1.23 4.79 -8.34
C MET A 81 -1.72 3.92 -9.50
N TRP A 82 -2.59 4.45 -10.36
CA TRP A 82 -3.09 3.73 -11.53
C TRP A 82 -2.41 4.22 -12.80
N VAL A 83 -1.97 3.29 -13.66
CA VAL A 83 -1.14 3.64 -14.83
C VAL A 83 -1.88 4.48 -15.87
N GLY A 84 -3.22 4.53 -15.86
CA GLY A 84 -4.00 5.36 -16.79
C GLY A 84 -4.66 4.62 -17.94
N ALA A 85 -4.71 3.27 -17.88
CA ALA A 85 -5.61 2.47 -18.74
C ALA A 85 -7.10 2.69 -18.38
N TYR A 86 -7.34 3.09 -17.13
CA TYR A 86 -8.62 3.50 -16.59
C TYR A 86 -8.47 4.91 -16.01
N CYS A 87 -9.50 5.73 -16.19
CA CYS A 87 -9.72 6.95 -15.43
C CYS A 87 -11.22 7.09 -15.15
N GLU A 88 -11.56 7.90 -14.16
CA GLU A 88 -12.94 8.28 -13.88
C GLU A 88 -13.32 9.56 -14.64
N TYR A 89 -14.59 9.93 -14.55
CA TYR A 89 -15.12 11.19 -15.05
C TYR A 89 -15.60 12.07 -13.87
N PRO A 90 -15.63 13.41 -14.02
CA PRO A 90 -16.10 14.29 -12.96
C PRO A 90 -17.48 13.89 -12.39
N GLY A 91 -17.56 13.70 -11.08
CA GLY A 91 -18.76 13.22 -10.38
C GLY A 91 -18.87 11.71 -10.19
N SER A 92 -17.90 10.93 -10.69
CA SER A 92 -17.83 9.48 -10.45
C SER A 92 -17.82 9.17 -8.95
N LEU A 93 -18.60 8.15 -8.57
CA LEU A 93 -18.69 7.61 -7.21
C LEU A 93 -19.06 8.63 -6.13
N SER A 94 -19.61 9.80 -6.50
CA SER A 94 -19.89 10.91 -5.58
C SER A 94 -18.66 11.44 -4.83
N ILE A 95 -17.46 11.25 -5.39
CA ILE A 95 -16.21 11.75 -4.81
C ILE A 95 -15.97 13.18 -5.30
N SER A 96 -15.84 14.11 -4.35
CA SER A 96 -15.46 15.50 -4.59
C SER A 96 -13.94 15.62 -4.68
N GLY A 97 -13.43 16.46 -5.60
CA GLY A 97 -11.99 16.61 -5.76
C GLY A 97 -11.26 15.35 -6.26
N ASN A 98 -12.01 14.41 -6.85
CA ASN A 98 -11.55 13.10 -7.30
C ASN A 98 -10.30 13.19 -8.20
N THR A 99 -9.16 12.73 -7.68
CA THR A 99 -7.87 12.77 -8.37
C THR A 99 -7.83 11.81 -9.57
N LEU A 100 -8.59 10.71 -9.54
CA LEU A 100 -8.73 9.74 -10.63
C LEU A 100 -9.63 10.23 -11.79
N ALA A 101 -10.30 11.38 -11.61
CA ALA A 101 -11.12 12.03 -12.63
C ALA A 101 -10.46 13.35 -13.10
N PRO A 102 -9.38 13.31 -13.91
CA PRO A 102 -8.76 14.52 -14.42
C PRO A 102 -9.75 15.45 -15.13
N ALA A 103 -9.51 16.76 -15.01
CA ALA A 103 -10.25 17.75 -15.76
C ALA A 103 -10.10 17.55 -17.29
N ALA A 104 -10.99 18.19 -18.05
CA ALA A 104 -11.01 18.05 -19.50
C ALA A 104 -9.64 18.42 -20.13
N GLY A 105 -9.08 17.52 -20.93
CA GLY A 105 -7.77 17.65 -21.56
C GLY A 105 -6.57 17.44 -20.63
N ARG A 106 -6.80 17.04 -19.36
CA ARG A 106 -5.74 16.91 -18.33
C ARG A 106 -5.40 15.46 -17.97
N LEU A 107 -6.07 14.49 -18.61
CA LEU A 107 -5.62 13.09 -18.56
C LEU A 107 -4.32 12.93 -19.35
N VAL A 108 -3.29 12.45 -18.66
CA VAL A 108 -2.09 11.84 -19.25
C VAL A 108 -2.12 10.34 -19.01
N CYS A 109 -1.68 9.54 -19.98
CA CYS A 109 -1.69 8.09 -19.90
C CYS A 109 -0.55 7.51 -20.77
N PRO A 110 -0.34 6.19 -20.77
CA PRO A 110 0.79 5.57 -21.48
C PRO A 110 0.82 5.83 -22.98
N TRP A 111 -0.34 6.09 -23.61
CA TRP A 111 -0.46 6.24 -25.06
C TRP A 111 -0.46 7.70 -25.50
N ALA A 112 0.25 7.97 -26.59
CA ALA A 112 0.36 9.31 -27.14
C ALA A 112 -0.97 9.78 -27.76
N ARG A 113 -1.18 11.10 -27.72
CA ARG A 113 -2.26 11.75 -28.49
C ARG A 113 -1.94 11.67 -29.99
N SER A 114 -2.97 11.45 -30.79
CA SER A 114 -2.97 11.63 -32.24
C SER A 114 -3.13 13.11 -32.62
N ASP A 115 -3.20 13.38 -33.92
CA ASP A 115 -3.57 14.68 -34.50
C ASP A 115 -5.09 14.85 -34.69
N GLN A 116 -5.90 13.83 -34.39
CA GLN A 116 -7.33 13.85 -34.64
C GLN A 116 -8.12 14.23 -33.38
N PRO A 117 -8.95 15.29 -33.39
CA PRO A 117 -9.79 15.66 -32.25
C PRO A 117 -10.83 14.58 -31.93
N GLY A 118 -11.38 14.60 -30.71
CA GLY A 118 -12.58 13.83 -30.37
C GLY A 118 -12.45 12.87 -29.19
N TYR A 119 -11.45 13.05 -28.31
CA TYR A 119 -11.45 12.31 -27.05
C TYR A 119 -12.62 12.75 -26.16
N ALA A 120 -13.32 11.79 -25.54
CA ALA A 120 -14.51 12.03 -24.72
C ALA A 120 -14.31 13.07 -23.60
N ASN A 121 -13.12 13.11 -22.98
CA ASN A 121 -12.78 14.10 -21.95
C ASN A 121 -11.90 15.25 -22.49
N GLY A 122 -12.02 15.60 -23.78
CA GLY A 122 -11.40 16.78 -24.40
C GLY A 122 -10.02 16.58 -25.01
N GLY A 123 -9.78 17.22 -26.16
CA GLY A 123 -8.53 17.13 -26.93
C GLY A 123 -8.54 16.04 -28.00
N ASN A 124 -7.36 15.63 -28.44
CA ASN A 124 -7.19 14.65 -29.51
C ASN A 124 -7.37 13.22 -29.02
N ARG A 125 -7.88 12.34 -29.89
CA ARG A 125 -7.92 10.89 -29.68
C ARG A 125 -6.51 10.32 -29.52
N PHE A 126 -6.38 9.12 -28.98
CA PHE A 126 -5.11 8.45 -28.74
C PHE A 126 -4.68 7.58 -29.93
N ASP A 127 -3.37 7.37 -30.06
CA ASP A 127 -2.81 6.31 -30.89
C ASP A 127 -2.21 5.23 -29.99
N LEU A 128 -2.91 4.12 -29.86
CA LEU A 128 -2.57 3.01 -28.97
C LEU A 128 -1.31 2.25 -29.41
N THR A 129 -0.78 2.52 -30.61
CA THR A 129 0.48 1.94 -31.09
C THR A 129 1.70 2.81 -30.75
N ARG A 130 1.49 4.00 -30.16
CA ARG A 130 2.54 4.95 -29.81
C ARG A 130 2.50 5.25 -28.31
N PHE A 131 3.66 5.14 -27.67
CA PHE A 131 3.83 5.52 -26.28
C PHE A 131 4.10 7.02 -26.13
N ASP A 132 3.66 7.60 -25.03
CA ASP A 132 3.89 9.00 -24.66
C ASP A 132 5.13 9.12 -23.76
N ASP A 133 6.24 9.63 -24.31
CA ASP A 133 7.50 9.78 -23.57
C ASP A 133 7.39 10.76 -22.40
N ASP A 134 6.52 11.79 -22.48
CA ASP A 134 6.30 12.75 -21.40
C ASP A 134 5.56 12.09 -20.23
N TYR A 135 4.59 11.23 -20.52
CA TYR A 135 3.94 10.41 -19.50
C TYR A 135 4.97 9.51 -18.79
N PHE A 136 5.81 8.79 -19.54
CA PHE A 136 6.80 7.90 -18.93
C PHE A 136 7.88 8.67 -18.16
N GLN A 137 8.24 9.88 -18.59
CA GLN A 137 9.07 10.78 -17.80
C GLN A 137 8.38 11.18 -16.49
N ARG A 138 7.10 11.52 -16.53
CA ARG A 138 6.30 11.84 -15.34
C ARG A 138 6.24 10.66 -14.37
N LEU A 139 5.98 9.46 -14.87
CA LEU A 139 5.96 8.21 -14.09
C LEU A 139 7.30 7.97 -13.38
N ARG A 140 8.42 8.02 -14.12
CA ARG A 140 9.76 7.85 -13.53
C ARG A 140 10.06 8.92 -12.48
N ARG A 141 9.64 10.18 -12.69
CA ARG A 141 9.79 11.25 -11.69
C ARG A 141 8.99 10.98 -10.42
N PHE A 142 7.74 10.53 -10.54
CA PHE A 142 6.92 10.16 -9.38
C PHE A 142 7.59 9.06 -8.54
N VAL A 143 8.01 7.96 -9.18
CA VAL A 143 8.65 6.84 -8.49
C VAL A 143 10.00 7.25 -7.88
N SER A 144 10.77 8.11 -8.56
CA SER A 144 12.02 8.67 -8.03
C SER A 144 11.79 9.49 -6.75
N HIS A 145 10.83 10.42 -6.78
CA HIS A 145 10.53 11.27 -5.62
C HIS A 145 9.96 10.47 -4.45
N ALA A 146 9.21 9.40 -4.72
CA ALA A 146 8.78 8.45 -3.70
C ALA A 146 9.99 7.72 -3.09
N SER A 147 10.92 7.26 -3.93
CA SER A 147 12.13 6.53 -3.52
C SER A 147 13.05 7.35 -2.62
N GLU A 148 13.21 8.65 -2.92
CA GLU A 148 13.96 9.63 -2.12
C GLU A 148 13.40 9.75 -0.69
N ARG A 149 12.09 9.57 -0.54
CA ARG A 149 11.36 9.68 0.73
C ARG A 149 11.13 8.34 1.42
N GLY A 150 11.64 7.25 0.85
CA GLY A 150 11.45 5.89 1.38
C GLY A 150 10.02 5.36 1.21
N ILE A 151 9.27 5.90 0.26
CA ILE A 151 7.90 5.49 -0.05
C ILE A 151 7.93 4.42 -1.14
N VAL A 152 7.27 3.29 -0.87
CA VAL A 152 7.03 2.21 -1.83
C VAL A 152 5.76 2.51 -2.61
N VAL A 153 5.81 2.35 -3.94
CA VAL A 153 4.69 2.60 -4.85
C VAL A 153 4.09 1.29 -5.34
N GLU A 154 2.80 1.10 -5.13
CA GLU A 154 1.99 0.11 -5.86
C GLU A 154 1.64 0.66 -7.25
N ILE A 155 2.06 -0.05 -8.29
CA ILE A 155 1.77 0.27 -9.69
C ILE A 155 0.61 -0.60 -10.15
N ASN A 156 -0.61 -0.08 -10.12
CA ASN A 156 -1.81 -0.80 -10.54
C ASN A 156 -2.07 -0.64 -12.04
N PHE A 157 -2.10 -1.76 -12.76
CA PHE A 157 -2.24 -1.76 -14.22
C PHE A 157 -3.66 -1.52 -14.70
N PHE A 158 -4.63 -2.20 -14.10
CA PHE A 158 -6.00 -2.25 -14.63
C PHE A 158 -7.06 -2.07 -13.55
N CYS A 159 -8.27 -1.78 -13.98
CA CYS A 159 -9.49 -1.77 -13.19
C CYS A 159 -10.64 -2.16 -14.11
N PRO A 160 -11.60 -3.02 -13.70
CA PRO A 160 -12.81 -3.22 -14.46
C PRO A 160 -13.56 -1.89 -14.58
N PHE A 161 -14.25 -1.72 -15.70
CA PHE A 161 -15.13 -0.58 -15.88
C PHE A 161 -16.46 -0.87 -15.18
N TYR A 162 -16.71 -0.22 -14.04
CA TYR A 162 -17.93 -0.44 -13.27
C TYR A 162 -19.19 0.01 -14.01
N GLN A 163 -19.06 1.01 -14.88
CA GLN A 163 -20.15 1.60 -15.65
C GLN A 163 -19.73 1.86 -17.10
N ASP A 164 -20.68 1.84 -18.03
CA ASP A 164 -20.40 2.13 -19.45
C ASP A 164 -19.82 3.54 -19.64
N GLN A 165 -20.20 4.49 -18.79
CA GLN A 165 -19.65 5.85 -18.81
C GLN A 165 -18.14 5.88 -18.49
N MET A 166 -17.66 5.02 -17.59
CA MET A 166 -16.22 4.89 -17.31
C MET A 166 -15.49 4.27 -18.49
N TRP A 167 -16.09 3.25 -19.12
CA TRP A 167 -15.56 2.67 -20.36
C TRP A 167 -15.49 3.69 -21.50
N ALA A 168 -16.51 4.54 -21.62
CA ALA A 168 -16.56 5.61 -22.61
C ALA A 168 -15.42 6.63 -22.47
N PHE A 169 -14.78 6.72 -21.30
CA PHE A 169 -13.63 7.61 -21.06
C PHE A 169 -12.28 6.91 -21.27
N SER A 170 -12.23 5.59 -21.41
CA SER A 170 -10.94 4.91 -21.58
C SER A 170 -10.28 5.26 -22.92
N PRO A 171 -8.96 5.50 -22.96
CA PRO A 171 -8.19 5.55 -24.21
C PRO A 171 -8.36 4.29 -25.08
N MET A 172 -8.62 3.14 -24.46
CA MET A 172 -8.80 1.86 -25.14
C MET A 172 -10.16 1.72 -25.85
N ASN A 173 -11.12 2.60 -25.58
CA ASN A 173 -12.40 2.57 -26.28
C ASN A 173 -12.24 3.04 -27.73
N ALA A 174 -12.84 2.34 -28.69
CA ALA A 174 -12.74 2.63 -30.13
C ALA A 174 -13.09 4.08 -30.50
N GLN A 175 -13.97 4.75 -29.73
CA GLN A 175 -14.31 6.16 -29.97
C GLN A 175 -13.15 7.12 -29.63
N ASN A 176 -12.26 6.71 -28.71
CA ASN A 176 -11.20 7.53 -28.16
C ASN A 176 -9.84 7.28 -28.79
N ASN A 177 -9.71 6.31 -29.69
CA ASN A 177 -8.46 6.02 -30.40
C ASN A 177 -8.62 6.07 -31.93
N VAL A 178 -7.51 6.27 -32.63
CA VAL A 178 -7.47 6.29 -34.10
C VAL A 178 -7.23 4.91 -34.73
N ASN A 179 -6.94 3.91 -33.90
CA ASN A 179 -6.60 2.55 -34.34
C ASN A 179 -7.85 1.72 -34.69
N GLY A 180 -9.04 2.15 -34.26
CA GLY A 180 -10.32 1.47 -34.54
C GLY A 180 -10.52 0.16 -33.78
N ILE A 181 -9.77 -0.05 -32.69
CA ILE A 181 -9.84 -1.25 -31.83
C ILE A 181 -10.55 -0.93 -30.52
N GLY A 182 -11.04 -1.98 -29.84
CA GLY A 182 -11.82 -1.83 -28.61
C GLY A 182 -13.29 -1.46 -28.88
N ALA A 183 -13.85 -1.88 -30.01
CA ALA A 183 -15.27 -1.75 -30.32
C ALA A 183 -16.06 -2.89 -29.63
N VAL A 184 -15.98 -2.96 -28.31
CA VAL A 184 -16.55 -4.04 -27.47
C VAL A 184 -17.29 -3.47 -26.27
N GLY A 185 -18.15 -4.29 -25.67
CA GLY A 185 -18.77 -3.97 -24.39
C GLY A 185 -17.74 -3.96 -23.26
N ARG A 186 -18.01 -3.19 -22.20
CA ARG A 186 -17.07 -3.01 -21.07
C ARG A 186 -16.62 -4.31 -20.40
N ASN A 187 -17.46 -5.35 -20.44
CA ASN A 187 -17.19 -6.67 -19.85
C ASN A 187 -16.29 -7.55 -20.73
N ASP A 188 -16.11 -7.22 -22.01
CA ASP A 188 -15.29 -8.01 -22.93
C ASP A 188 -13.85 -7.45 -23.04
N VAL A 189 -13.59 -6.25 -22.52
CA VAL A 189 -12.27 -5.58 -22.56
C VAL A 189 -11.15 -6.47 -22.01
N TYR A 190 -11.43 -7.18 -20.91
CA TYR A 190 -10.47 -8.01 -20.18
C TYR A 190 -10.80 -9.49 -20.37
N THR A 191 -10.72 -9.94 -21.61
CA THR A 191 -10.93 -11.34 -22.02
C THR A 191 -9.82 -11.77 -22.97
N LEU A 192 -9.61 -13.08 -23.12
CA LEU A 192 -8.62 -13.60 -24.07
C LEU A 192 -9.15 -13.72 -25.50
N ASP A 193 -10.48 -13.77 -25.68
CA ASP A 193 -11.14 -14.13 -26.94
C ASP A 193 -12.06 -13.05 -27.50
N ARG A 194 -12.62 -12.17 -26.65
CA ARG A 194 -13.62 -11.15 -27.05
C ARG A 194 -13.14 -9.71 -26.94
N HIS A 195 -11.87 -9.48 -26.61
CA HIS A 195 -11.27 -8.17 -26.31
C HIS A 195 -11.20 -7.18 -27.49
N GLY A 196 -11.68 -7.53 -28.69
CA GLY A 196 -11.76 -6.62 -29.83
C GLY A 196 -10.42 -5.98 -30.23
N GLY A 197 -9.34 -6.76 -30.18
CA GLY A 197 -7.97 -6.30 -30.50
C GLY A 197 -7.20 -5.64 -29.35
N LEU A 198 -7.78 -5.51 -28.15
CA LEU A 198 -7.12 -4.86 -27.01
C LEU A 198 -6.04 -5.68 -26.30
N LEU A 199 -6.09 -7.02 -26.31
CA LEU A 199 -5.12 -7.85 -25.58
C LEU A 199 -3.65 -7.53 -25.95
N PRO A 200 -3.25 -7.45 -27.24
CA PRO A 200 -1.88 -7.04 -27.59
C PRO A 200 -1.49 -5.63 -27.10
N ILE A 201 -2.46 -4.70 -27.03
CA ILE A 201 -2.22 -3.33 -26.52
C ILE A 201 -1.99 -3.34 -25.01
N GLN A 202 -2.80 -4.13 -24.28
CA GLN A 202 -2.67 -4.34 -22.84
C GLN A 202 -1.29 -4.94 -22.52
N GLU A 203 -0.89 -5.98 -23.25
CA GLU A 203 0.42 -6.62 -23.10
C GLU A 203 1.58 -5.65 -23.39
N ALA A 204 1.48 -4.87 -24.47
CA ALA A 204 2.51 -3.89 -24.83
C ALA A 204 2.65 -2.82 -23.76
N MET A 205 1.55 -2.30 -23.21
CA MET A 205 1.56 -1.34 -22.12
C MET A 205 2.22 -1.91 -20.86
N VAL A 206 1.84 -3.13 -20.45
CA VAL A 206 2.44 -3.81 -19.30
C VAL A 206 3.95 -3.96 -19.48
N ARG A 207 4.40 -4.49 -20.62
CA ARG A 207 5.83 -4.66 -20.93
C ARG A 207 6.58 -3.34 -20.92
N LYS A 208 5.99 -2.28 -21.46
CA LYS A 208 6.59 -0.94 -21.48
C LYS A 208 6.76 -0.38 -20.07
N VAL A 209 5.72 -0.43 -19.23
CA VAL A 209 5.80 0.05 -17.84
C VAL A 209 6.83 -0.75 -17.04
N VAL A 210 6.86 -2.08 -17.16
CA VAL A 210 7.87 -2.94 -16.51
C VAL A 210 9.28 -2.54 -16.94
N ALA A 211 9.50 -2.31 -18.24
CA ALA A 211 10.79 -1.88 -18.75
C ALA A 211 11.22 -0.49 -18.25
N GLU A 212 10.28 0.45 -18.18
CA GLU A 212 10.52 1.84 -17.72
C GLU A 212 10.83 1.92 -16.22
N LEU A 213 10.32 0.95 -15.45
CA LEU A 213 10.49 0.93 -14.01
C LEU A 213 11.53 -0.08 -13.50
N ARG A 214 12.24 -0.76 -14.41
CA ARG A 214 13.16 -1.87 -14.10
C ARG A 214 14.22 -1.55 -13.03
N ASP A 215 14.69 -0.31 -12.98
CA ASP A 215 15.84 0.11 -12.16
C ASP A 215 15.41 0.72 -10.81
N PHE A 216 14.10 0.80 -10.51
CA PHE A 216 13.59 1.31 -9.23
C PHE A 216 13.53 0.21 -8.17
N ASP A 217 13.90 0.54 -6.93
CA ASP A 217 13.90 -0.41 -5.82
C ASP A 217 12.61 -0.37 -4.99
N ASN A 218 11.78 0.65 -5.16
CA ASN A 218 10.67 1.01 -4.29
C ASN A 218 9.30 0.78 -4.92
N ILE A 219 9.14 -0.28 -5.73
CA ILE A 219 7.85 -0.58 -6.37
C ILE A 219 7.47 -2.05 -6.26
N TYR A 220 6.18 -2.31 -6.46
CA TYR A 220 5.63 -3.60 -6.87
C TYR A 220 4.46 -3.40 -7.84
N PHE A 221 4.08 -4.44 -8.57
CA PHE A 221 3.06 -4.37 -9.61
C PHE A 221 1.76 -5.04 -9.17
N GLU A 222 0.64 -4.32 -9.23
CA GLU A 222 -0.70 -4.87 -9.02
C GLU A 222 -1.37 -5.10 -10.38
N VAL A 223 -1.89 -6.32 -10.59
CA VAL A 223 -2.49 -6.72 -11.86
C VAL A 223 -3.76 -5.91 -12.12
N MET A 224 -4.68 -5.88 -11.17
CA MET A 224 -5.98 -5.26 -11.35
C MET A 224 -6.63 -4.91 -10.04
N ASN A 225 -7.19 -3.71 -9.97
CA ASN A 225 -8.14 -3.29 -8.96
C ASN A 225 -9.45 -4.07 -9.09
N GLU A 226 -9.94 -4.68 -8.02
CA GLU A 226 -11.31 -5.21 -7.89
C GLU A 226 -11.84 -6.10 -9.02
N PRO A 227 -11.09 -7.11 -9.51
CA PRO A 227 -11.56 -7.98 -10.59
C PRO A 227 -12.90 -8.67 -10.29
N TYR A 228 -13.19 -8.91 -9.01
CA TYR A 228 -14.42 -9.55 -8.52
C TYR A 228 -15.69 -8.71 -8.72
N VAL A 229 -15.60 -7.37 -8.84
CA VAL A 229 -16.80 -6.52 -8.97
C VAL A 229 -17.50 -6.73 -10.31
N CYS A 230 -16.72 -6.97 -11.37
CA CYS A 230 -17.25 -7.20 -12.72
C CYS A 230 -16.98 -8.62 -13.24
N ASN A 231 -16.62 -9.56 -12.35
CA ASN A 231 -16.32 -10.96 -12.69
C ASN A 231 -15.29 -11.08 -13.83
N VAL A 232 -14.18 -10.34 -13.75
CA VAL A 232 -13.12 -10.44 -14.77
C VAL A 232 -12.59 -11.87 -14.83
N PRO A 233 -12.55 -12.52 -16.01
CA PRO A 233 -12.12 -13.90 -16.14
C PRO A 233 -10.73 -14.18 -15.54
N MET A 234 -10.62 -15.29 -14.81
CA MET A 234 -9.37 -15.67 -14.13
C MET A 234 -8.26 -16.04 -15.12
N ASP A 235 -8.59 -16.57 -16.29
CA ASP A 235 -7.62 -16.86 -17.35
C ASP A 235 -6.93 -15.60 -17.86
N TRP A 236 -7.67 -14.51 -18.07
CA TRP A 236 -7.10 -13.20 -18.42
C TRP A 236 -6.21 -12.65 -17.30
N GLN A 237 -6.65 -12.75 -16.03
CA GLN A 237 -5.85 -12.29 -14.89
C GLN A 237 -4.52 -13.06 -14.80
N ARG A 238 -4.56 -14.39 -14.91
CA ARG A 238 -3.35 -15.25 -14.91
C ARG A 238 -2.44 -14.95 -16.10
N HIS A 239 -3.01 -14.77 -17.27
CA HIS A 239 -2.25 -14.37 -18.45
C HIS A 239 -1.51 -13.05 -18.23
N MET A 240 -2.14 -12.04 -17.61
CA MET A 240 -1.45 -10.79 -17.28
C MET A 240 -0.34 -10.95 -16.24
N ILE A 241 -0.51 -11.83 -15.25
CA ILE A 241 0.57 -12.18 -14.32
C ILE A 241 1.76 -12.77 -15.09
N ASP A 242 1.51 -13.68 -16.03
CA ASP A 242 2.55 -14.29 -16.86
C ASP A 242 3.24 -13.29 -17.78
N VAL A 243 2.50 -12.31 -18.32
CA VAL A 243 3.06 -11.22 -19.12
C VAL A 243 4.00 -10.35 -18.28
N ILE A 244 3.60 -9.97 -17.06
CA ILE A 244 4.47 -9.21 -16.14
C ILE A 244 5.71 -10.05 -15.82
N ALA A 245 5.54 -11.31 -15.41
CA ALA A 245 6.65 -12.20 -15.07
C ALA A 245 7.62 -12.41 -16.25
N ALA A 246 7.10 -12.57 -17.47
CA ALA A 246 7.91 -12.66 -18.68
C ALA A 246 8.69 -11.37 -18.96
N ALA A 247 8.02 -10.22 -18.92
CA ALA A 247 8.65 -8.92 -19.12
C ALA A 247 9.81 -8.69 -18.14
N GLN A 248 9.63 -9.07 -16.87
CA GLN A 248 10.67 -8.98 -15.86
C GLN A 248 11.86 -9.91 -16.14
N ARG A 249 11.59 -11.16 -16.55
CA ARG A 249 12.66 -12.12 -16.94
C ARG A 249 13.47 -11.60 -18.12
N ASP A 250 12.82 -11.05 -19.13
CA ASP A 250 13.45 -10.58 -20.37
C ASP A 250 14.46 -9.44 -20.11
N ILE A 251 14.22 -8.63 -19.07
CA ILE A 251 15.06 -7.47 -18.72
C ILE A 251 15.87 -7.65 -17.43
N GLY A 252 15.73 -8.80 -16.76
CA GLY A 252 16.44 -9.13 -15.51
C GLY A 252 15.98 -8.35 -14.28
N SER A 253 14.71 -7.90 -14.21
CA SER A 253 14.11 -7.30 -13.01
C SER A 253 13.38 -8.34 -12.15
N LYS A 254 13.11 -8.01 -10.87
CA LYS A 254 12.50 -8.91 -9.89
C LYS A 254 11.61 -8.18 -8.87
N HIS A 255 10.77 -7.28 -9.35
CA HIS A 255 9.71 -6.66 -8.55
C HIS A 255 8.63 -7.66 -8.20
N LEU A 256 8.03 -7.48 -7.02
CA LEU A 256 6.91 -8.29 -6.55
C LEU A 256 5.67 -8.05 -7.42
N ILE A 257 4.84 -9.08 -7.56
CA ILE A 257 3.54 -9.02 -8.22
C ILE A 257 2.46 -9.24 -7.15
N SER A 258 1.44 -8.40 -7.16
CA SER A 258 0.27 -8.47 -6.30
C SER A 258 -1.01 -8.71 -7.11
N VAL A 259 -2.00 -9.29 -6.43
CA VAL A 259 -3.36 -9.48 -6.95
C VAL A 259 -4.38 -9.05 -5.90
N ASN A 260 -5.48 -8.46 -6.35
CA ASN A 260 -6.64 -8.19 -5.52
C ASN A 260 -7.63 -9.37 -5.54
N VAL A 261 -7.80 -10.01 -4.39
CA VAL A 261 -8.46 -11.31 -4.24
C VAL A 261 -9.97 -11.16 -4.05
N ALA A 262 -10.39 -10.32 -3.10
CA ALA A 262 -11.79 -10.21 -2.70
C ALA A 262 -12.07 -8.90 -1.94
N ASN A 263 -13.35 -8.51 -1.93
CA ASN A 263 -13.88 -7.56 -0.97
C ASN A 263 -14.13 -8.28 0.36
N GLN A 264 -13.78 -7.62 1.47
CA GLN A 264 -13.79 -8.10 2.85
C GLN A 264 -12.83 -9.26 3.10
N LYS A 265 -13.20 -10.46 2.65
CA LYS A 265 -12.44 -11.69 2.93
C LYS A 265 -12.67 -12.74 1.86
N GLY A 266 -11.68 -13.60 1.70
CA GLY A 266 -11.72 -14.76 0.81
C GLY A 266 -10.50 -15.63 1.05
N LYS A 267 -10.62 -16.92 0.75
CA LYS A 267 -9.50 -17.85 0.81
C LYS A 267 -8.87 -17.98 -0.58
N VAL A 268 -7.56 -17.85 -0.67
CA VAL A 268 -6.80 -18.11 -1.89
C VAL A 268 -6.64 -19.62 -2.05
N GLU A 269 -7.40 -20.21 -2.97
CA GLU A 269 -7.39 -21.66 -3.20
C GLU A 269 -6.28 -22.11 -4.18
N ASP A 270 -5.99 -21.31 -5.21
CA ASP A 270 -5.01 -21.64 -6.27
C ASP A 270 -4.03 -20.46 -6.47
N PRO A 271 -3.03 -20.30 -5.58
CA PRO A 271 -2.07 -19.20 -5.66
C PRO A 271 -1.17 -19.34 -6.89
N HIS A 272 -1.06 -18.26 -7.69
CA HIS A 272 -0.12 -18.21 -8.79
C HIS A 272 1.34 -18.11 -8.29
N PRO A 273 2.30 -18.90 -8.82
CA PRO A 273 3.68 -18.96 -8.29
C PRO A 273 4.48 -17.67 -8.44
N ALA A 274 4.06 -16.75 -9.33
CA ALA A 274 4.69 -15.46 -9.52
C ALA A 274 4.16 -14.35 -8.59
N VAL A 275 3.08 -14.62 -7.85
CA VAL A 275 2.42 -13.63 -6.97
C VAL A 275 2.99 -13.75 -5.56
N ALA A 276 3.28 -12.60 -4.96
CA ALA A 276 3.91 -12.50 -3.64
C ALA A 276 3.05 -11.73 -2.62
N ILE A 277 2.00 -11.04 -3.10
CA ILE A 277 1.14 -10.19 -2.27
C ILE A 277 -0.32 -10.46 -2.66
N TYR A 278 -1.15 -10.76 -1.68
CA TYR A 278 -2.59 -11.00 -1.86
C TYR A 278 -3.37 -9.92 -1.11
N ASN A 279 -3.99 -9.04 -1.87
CA ASN A 279 -4.67 -7.86 -1.37
C ASN A 279 -6.18 -8.07 -1.24
N PHE A 280 -6.77 -7.54 -0.17
CA PHE A 280 -8.19 -7.54 0.13
C PHE A 280 -8.65 -6.11 0.36
N HIS A 281 -9.88 -5.77 -0.05
CA HIS A 281 -10.42 -4.43 0.18
C HIS A 281 -11.44 -4.45 1.30
N TYR A 282 -11.50 -3.40 2.12
CA TYR A 282 -12.51 -3.26 3.19
C TYR A 282 -12.55 -4.47 4.13
N ALA A 283 -11.38 -4.95 4.54
CA ALA A 283 -11.15 -6.23 5.20
C ALA A 283 -11.34 -6.19 6.72
N TRP A 284 -12.33 -5.44 7.20
CA TRP A 284 -12.72 -5.42 8.61
C TRP A 284 -13.93 -6.31 8.89
N PRO A 285 -13.87 -7.20 9.90
CA PRO A 285 -12.69 -7.58 10.69
C PRO A 285 -11.64 -8.32 9.85
N PRO A 286 -10.35 -8.39 10.29
CA PRO A 286 -9.21 -8.89 9.50
C PRO A 286 -9.16 -10.43 9.32
N ASP A 287 -10.32 -11.06 9.13
CA ASP A 287 -10.47 -12.50 8.87
C ASP A 287 -9.66 -12.94 7.65
N ALA A 288 -9.48 -12.06 6.67
CA ALA A 288 -8.69 -12.31 5.46
C ALA A 288 -7.25 -12.73 5.79
N VAL A 289 -6.66 -12.22 6.87
CA VAL A 289 -5.32 -12.62 7.30
C VAL A 289 -5.34 -14.07 7.78
N ALA A 290 -6.22 -14.42 8.73
CA ALA A 290 -6.30 -15.77 9.30
C ALA A 290 -6.63 -16.85 8.25
N MET A 291 -7.47 -16.52 7.26
CA MET A 291 -7.82 -17.44 6.16
C MET A 291 -6.65 -17.79 5.25
N ASN A 292 -5.61 -16.96 5.23
CA ASN A 292 -4.53 -17.02 4.24
C ASN A 292 -3.12 -17.04 4.86
N TYR A 293 -2.99 -17.08 6.19
CA TYR A 293 -1.69 -17.02 6.88
C TYR A 293 -0.79 -18.23 6.59
N GLN A 294 -1.33 -19.32 6.03
CA GLN A 294 -0.54 -20.44 5.52
C GLN A 294 0.26 -20.11 4.25
N LEU A 295 -0.11 -19.03 3.52
CA LEU A 295 0.59 -18.61 2.31
C LEU A 295 1.94 -18.01 2.69
N ARG A 296 3.01 -18.41 2.03
CA ARG A 296 4.33 -17.76 2.16
C ARG A 296 4.37 -16.44 1.37
N ALA A 297 3.44 -15.54 1.68
CA ALA A 297 3.18 -14.30 0.97
C ALA A 297 2.67 -13.22 1.93
N VAL A 298 2.74 -11.96 1.50
CA VAL A 298 2.13 -10.84 2.23
C VAL A 298 0.62 -10.86 2.01
N ILE A 299 -0.14 -10.73 3.10
CA ILE A 299 -1.56 -10.43 3.06
C ILE A 299 -1.73 -8.94 3.31
N GLY A 300 -2.43 -8.25 2.41
CA GLY A 300 -2.60 -6.81 2.43
C GLY A 300 -4.05 -6.36 2.45
N GLU A 301 -4.29 -5.22 3.10
CA GLU A 301 -5.50 -4.42 2.96
C GLU A 301 -5.11 -3.13 2.23
N ASN A 302 -5.00 -3.18 0.90
CA ASN A 302 -4.47 -2.05 0.11
C ASN A 302 -5.54 -1.02 -0.28
N GLU A 303 -6.79 -1.21 0.16
CA GLU A 303 -7.88 -0.25 -0.02
C GLU A 303 -8.90 -0.32 1.13
N THR A 304 -9.07 0.83 1.80
CA THR A 304 -10.23 1.16 2.65
C THR A 304 -10.87 2.46 2.15
N GLY A 305 -11.71 3.11 2.97
CA GLY A 305 -12.34 4.39 2.60
C GLY A 305 -13.79 4.27 2.13
N GLY A 306 -14.41 3.09 2.27
CA GLY A 306 -15.81 2.84 1.92
C GLY A 306 -16.77 3.02 3.10
N ARG A 307 -16.24 3.38 4.28
CA ARG A 307 -17.02 3.62 5.51
C ARG A 307 -17.44 5.09 5.60
N GLN A 308 -18.02 5.46 6.74
CA GLN A 308 -18.31 6.85 7.05
C GLN A 308 -16.99 7.64 7.28
N GLN A 309 -17.09 8.97 7.37
CA GLN A 309 -15.93 9.86 7.30
C GLN A 309 -15.05 9.90 8.56
N HIS A 310 -15.44 9.22 9.65
CA HIS A 310 -14.77 9.35 10.94
C HIS A 310 -13.46 8.55 11.02
N ASP A 311 -12.35 9.20 11.37
CA ASP A 311 -10.99 8.62 11.43
C ASP A 311 -10.89 7.30 12.21
N PHE A 312 -11.70 7.13 13.27
CA PHE A 312 -11.71 5.91 14.10
C PHE A 312 -11.84 4.63 13.27
N TYR A 313 -12.67 4.64 12.22
CA TYR A 313 -12.87 3.44 11.41
C TYR A 313 -11.55 2.99 10.80
N TYR A 314 -10.88 3.87 10.06
CA TYR A 314 -9.64 3.56 9.36
C TYR A 314 -8.46 3.37 10.30
N ARG A 315 -8.40 4.09 11.42
CA ARG A 315 -7.39 3.82 12.45
C ARG A 315 -7.55 2.40 12.99
N ARG A 316 -8.78 2.02 13.36
CA ARG A 316 -9.06 0.68 13.90
C ARG A 316 -8.73 -0.42 12.92
N GLU A 317 -9.11 -0.25 11.67
CA GLU A 317 -8.84 -1.20 10.60
C GLU A 317 -7.33 -1.40 10.43
N GLY A 318 -6.56 -0.31 10.30
CA GLY A 318 -5.10 -0.41 10.19
C GLY A 318 -4.44 -1.11 11.38
N TRP A 319 -4.79 -0.72 12.61
CA TRP A 319 -4.20 -1.34 13.80
C TRP A 319 -4.55 -2.84 13.90
N ALA A 320 -5.81 -3.20 13.68
CA ALA A 320 -6.24 -4.58 13.75
C ALA A 320 -5.64 -5.44 12.64
N PHE A 321 -5.60 -4.94 11.40
CA PHE A 321 -5.11 -5.69 10.25
C PHE A 321 -3.61 -6.00 10.39
N ILE A 322 -2.80 -5.00 10.78
CA ILE A 322 -1.36 -5.20 10.99
C ILE A 322 -1.09 -6.15 12.18
N LEU A 323 -1.80 -5.99 13.30
CA LEU A 323 -1.59 -6.85 14.47
C LEU A 323 -2.24 -8.24 14.34
N ALA A 324 -3.11 -8.44 13.36
CA ALA A 324 -3.57 -9.76 12.94
C ALA A 324 -2.54 -10.50 12.07
N GLY A 325 -1.42 -9.85 11.69
CA GLY A 325 -0.36 -10.44 10.87
C GLY A 325 -0.30 -9.93 9.43
N GLY A 326 -1.12 -8.93 9.07
CA GLY A 326 -1.05 -8.28 7.75
C GLY A 326 0.26 -7.51 7.54
N GLY A 327 0.78 -7.52 6.31
CA GLY A 327 2.03 -6.83 5.96
C GLY A 327 1.84 -5.49 5.25
N LEU A 328 0.60 -5.15 4.90
CA LEU A 328 0.24 -3.95 4.17
C LEU A 328 -1.12 -3.41 4.59
N TYR A 329 -1.21 -2.10 4.83
CA TYR A 329 -2.46 -1.36 5.04
C TYR A 329 -2.46 -0.04 4.27
N SER A 330 -3.56 0.29 3.60
CA SER A 330 -3.72 1.53 2.85
C SER A 330 -5.16 2.05 2.92
N ASN A 331 -5.30 3.32 3.30
CA ASN A 331 -6.56 4.04 3.30
C ASN A 331 -6.68 5.03 2.13
N LEU A 332 -7.86 5.11 1.51
CA LEU A 332 -8.21 6.22 0.63
C LEU A 332 -8.46 7.49 1.45
N ASP A 333 -7.66 8.51 1.17
CA ASP A 333 -7.68 9.80 1.85
C ASP A 333 -8.20 10.88 0.91
N TYR A 334 -9.50 11.13 1.01
CA TYR A 334 -10.16 12.09 0.14
C TYR A 334 -9.88 13.57 0.51
N SER A 335 -9.03 13.83 1.50
CA SER A 335 -8.52 15.18 1.75
C SER A 335 -7.45 15.61 0.74
N PHE A 336 -6.93 14.69 -0.07
CA PHE A 336 -6.09 15.02 -1.22
C PHE A 336 -6.96 15.31 -2.44
N ALA A 337 -6.73 16.47 -3.04
CA ALA A 337 -7.33 16.90 -4.30
C ALA A 337 -6.33 17.81 -5.04
N VAL A 338 -6.58 18.09 -6.31
CA VAL A 338 -5.78 19.08 -7.07
C VAL A 338 -5.81 20.43 -6.34
N GLY A 339 -4.63 21.01 -6.07
CA GLY A 339 -4.46 22.24 -5.28
C GLY A 339 -4.45 22.03 -3.76
N HIS A 340 -4.76 20.82 -3.30
CA HIS A 340 -4.78 20.39 -1.89
C HIS A 340 -3.93 19.13 -1.70
N GLU A 341 -2.78 19.06 -2.38
CA GLU A 341 -1.84 17.94 -2.26
C GLU A 341 -1.15 17.88 -0.88
N ASP A 342 -1.39 18.87 -0.01
CA ASP A 342 -1.10 18.81 1.43
C ASP A 342 -2.18 18.09 2.25
N GLY A 343 -3.21 17.55 1.59
CA GLY A 343 -4.30 16.81 2.21
C GLY A 343 -5.17 17.71 3.09
N THR A 344 -5.48 18.91 2.61
CA THR A 344 -6.29 19.93 3.30
C THR A 344 -7.66 20.17 2.67
N PHE A 345 -8.01 19.42 1.62
CA PHE A 345 -9.32 19.56 0.98
C PHE A 345 -10.42 19.19 1.97
N VAL A 346 -11.37 20.12 2.18
CA VAL A 346 -12.55 19.89 3.00
C VAL A 346 -13.64 19.34 2.10
N TYR A 347 -13.80 18.03 2.13
CA TYR A 347 -14.82 17.35 1.34
C TYR A 347 -16.22 17.42 1.98
N PRO A 348 -17.30 17.33 1.18
CA PRO A 348 -18.67 17.36 1.70
C PRO A 348 -19.02 16.15 2.56
N ARG A 349 -19.98 16.30 3.49
CA ARG A 349 -20.50 15.21 4.32
C ARG A 349 -21.13 14.05 3.54
N ALA A 350 -21.58 14.31 2.31
CA ALA A 350 -22.20 13.30 1.45
C ALA A 350 -21.19 12.42 0.72
N GLN A 351 -19.90 12.74 0.79
CA GLN A 351 -18.85 11.95 0.14
C GLN A 351 -18.70 10.58 0.82
N PRO A 352 -18.51 9.49 0.05
CA PRO A 352 -18.14 8.21 0.61
C PRO A 352 -16.77 8.32 1.27
N GLY A 353 -16.63 7.76 2.48
CA GLY A 353 -15.33 7.71 3.13
C GLY A 353 -14.80 9.00 3.73
N GLY A 354 -13.61 8.88 4.31
CA GLY A 354 -12.93 9.97 5.01
C GLY A 354 -11.47 10.10 4.60
N GLY A 355 -10.63 10.40 5.58
CA GLY A 355 -9.24 10.77 5.35
C GLY A 355 -8.97 12.17 5.87
N SER A 356 -7.90 12.33 6.63
CA SER A 356 -7.59 13.59 7.26
C SER A 356 -6.13 13.68 7.66
N THR A 357 -5.64 14.89 7.88
CA THR A 357 -4.33 15.10 8.50
C THR A 357 -4.20 14.38 9.85
N ALA A 358 -5.29 14.29 10.62
CA ALA A 358 -5.27 13.59 11.89
C ALA A 358 -5.11 12.07 11.70
N LEU A 359 -5.86 11.47 10.77
CA LEU A 359 -5.73 10.05 10.44
C LEU A 359 -4.33 9.70 9.93
N ARG A 360 -3.75 10.50 9.03
CA ARG A 360 -2.38 10.27 8.55
C ARG A 360 -1.37 10.18 9.69
N ARG A 361 -1.45 11.10 10.66
CA ARG A 361 -0.60 11.07 11.86
C ARG A 361 -0.87 9.85 12.74
N GLN A 362 -2.13 9.43 12.88
CA GLN A 362 -2.54 8.24 13.62
C GLN A 362 -1.98 6.95 13.01
N LEU A 363 -1.98 6.84 11.68
CA LEU A 363 -1.35 5.71 10.98
C LEU A 363 0.18 5.79 11.02
N GLY A 364 0.75 6.99 11.08
CA GLY A 364 2.17 7.18 11.40
C GLY A 364 2.53 6.66 12.81
N ILE A 365 1.61 6.76 13.78
CA ILE A 365 1.78 6.15 15.12
C ILE A 365 1.79 4.63 15.01
N LEU A 366 0.85 4.03 14.28
CA LEU A 366 0.86 2.58 14.01
C LEU A 366 2.19 2.13 13.39
N SER A 367 2.66 2.85 12.37
CA SER A 367 3.93 2.55 11.70
C SER A 367 5.11 2.57 12.68
N ARG A 368 5.24 3.62 13.49
CA ARG A 368 6.31 3.69 14.51
C ARG A 368 6.16 2.62 15.59
N PHE A 369 4.93 2.30 15.99
CA PHE A 369 4.66 1.28 17.00
C PHE A 369 5.16 -0.09 16.52
N ILE A 370 4.73 -0.55 15.35
CA ILE A 370 5.06 -1.90 14.87
C ILE A 370 6.54 -2.04 14.49
N HIS A 371 7.15 -1.00 13.91
CA HIS A 371 8.58 -1.01 13.60
C HIS A 371 9.47 -0.83 14.85
N GLY A 372 8.89 -0.63 16.03
CA GLY A 372 9.57 -0.68 17.33
C GLY A 372 9.78 -2.10 17.89
N PHE A 373 9.36 -3.12 17.15
CA PHE A 373 9.49 -4.55 17.44
C PHE A 373 10.41 -5.24 16.41
N ASP A 374 10.98 -6.38 16.78
CA ASP A 374 11.59 -7.32 15.81
C ASP A 374 10.48 -8.21 15.23
N PHE A 375 9.52 -7.59 14.56
CA PHE A 375 8.28 -8.23 14.08
C PHE A 375 8.48 -9.41 13.12
N PRO A 376 9.60 -9.56 12.36
CA PRO A 376 9.83 -10.79 11.60
C PRO A 376 9.93 -12.04 12.48
N ARG A 377 10.28 -11.90 13.77
CA ARG A 377 10.31 -13.00 14.76
C ARG A 377 8.95 -13.25 15.40
N MET A 378 7.96 -12.42 15.12
CA MET A 378 6.65 -12.48 15.74
C MET A 378 5.64 -13.15 14.80
N SER A 379 4.58 -13.71 15.37
CA SER A 379 3.46 -14.32 14.66
C SER A 379 2.13 -13.92 15.30
N PRO A 380 1.02 -13.87 14.55
CA PRO A 380 -0.29 -13.60 15.12
C PRO A 380 -0.72 -14.76 16.01
N GLU A 381 -1.12 -14.45 17.24
CA GLU A 381 -1.59 -15.45 18.20
C GLU A 381 -2.85 -14.95 18.90
N HIS A 382 -3.99 -15.45 18.45
CA HIS A 382 -5.29 -15.04 18.95
C HIS A 382 -5.64 -15.68 20.29
N ARG A 383 -4.93 -16.75 20.70
CA ARG A 383 -5.17 -17.41 22.00
C ARG A 383 -4.41 -16.78 23.15
N VAL A 384 -3.38 -15.97 22.87
CA VAL A 384 -2.58 -15.32 23.92
C VAL A 384 -3.42 -14.34 24.74
N VAL A 385 -4.44 -13.73 24.12
CA VAL A 385 -5.44 -12.88 24.78
C VAL A 385 -6.74 -13.67 24.88
N HIS A 386 -7.16 -13.98 26.11
CA HIS A 386 -8.41 -14.70 26.36
C HIS A 386 -9.23 -14.03 27.47
N ASP A 387 -10.46 -14.48 27.67
CA ASP A 387 -11.40 -13.94 28.67
C ASP A 387 -11.63 -12.43 28.56
N LEU A 388 -11.73 -11.90 27.32
CA LEU A 388 -11.94 -10.49 27.05
C LEU A 388 -13.32 -10.01 27.53
N VAL A 389 -13.35 -8.96 28.36
CA VAL A 389 -14.56 -8.37 28.94
C VAL A 389 -14.57 -6.85 28.70
N PRO A 390 -15.69 -6.27 28.21
CA PRO A 390 -16.90 -6.95 27.72
C PRO A 390 -16.68 -7.60 26.34
N GLY A 391 -16.91 -8.91 26.25
CA GLY A 391 -16.55 -9.73 25.07
C GLY A 391 -17.31 -9.39 23.78
N ASP A 392 -18.57 -8.96 23.87
CA ASP A 392 -19.39 -8.63 22.69
C ASP A 392 -19.08 -7.24 22.12
N GLY A 393 -18.52 -6.35 22.94
CA GLY A 393 -18.23 -4.96 22.56
C GLY A 393 -16.80 -4.73 22.08
N LEU A 394 -15.88 -5.64 22.40
CA LEU A 394 -14.45 -5.49 22.16
C LEU A 394 -13.88 -6.60 21.26
N ALA A 395 -12.81 -6.26 20.56
CA ALA A 395 -11.94 -7.22 19.87
C ALA A 395 -10.50 -6.98 20.32
N ALA A 396 -9.70 -8.04 20.35
CA ALA A 396 -8.28 -7.99 20.62
C ALA A 396 -7.49 -8.70 19.52
N PHE A 397 -6.37 -8.11 19.13
CA PHE A 397 -5.44 -8.65 18.13
C PHE A 397 -4.03 -8.60 18.70
N ALA A 398 -3.25 -9.65 18.48
CA ALA A 398 -1.92 -9.75 19.05
C ALA A 398 -0.94 -10.37 18.05
N LEU A 399 0.20 -9.69 17.89
CA LEU A 399 1.40 -10.21 17.27
C LEU A 399 2.42 -10.49 18.37
N VAL A 400 2.99 -11.69 18.42
CA VAL A 400 3.79 -12.14 19.57
C VAL A 400 5.05 -12.91 19.17
N GLU A 401 6.10 -12.75 19.97
CA GLU A 401 7.20 -13.69 20.12
C GLU A 401 7.22 -14.10 21.60
N PRO A 402 6.71 -15.30 21.94
CA PRO A 402 6.52 -15.71 23.34
C PRO A 402 7.80 -15.58 24.17
N GLY A 403 7.66 -14.94 25.33
CA GLY A 403 8.75 -14.68 26.27
C GLY A 403 9.69 -13.54 25.88
N ARG A 404 9.42 -12.81 24.78
CA ARG A 404 10.29 -11.72 24.31
C ARG A 404 9.53 -10.43 24.03
N GLN A 405 8.47 -10.47 23.24
CA GLN A 405 7.75 -9.26 22.81
C GLN A 405 6.32 -9.55 22.40
N TYR A 406 5.40 -8.64 22.76
CA TYR A 406 3.98 -8.74 22.47
C TYR A 406 3.45 -7.36 22.08
N ALA A 407 2.88 -7.29 20.89
CA ALA A 407 2.14 -6.15 20.37
C ALA A 407 0.65 -6.50 20.44
N ILE A 408 -0.10 -5.83 21.32
CA ILE A 408 -1.52 -6.11 21.55
C ILE A 408 -2.33 -4.87 21.21
N TYR A 409 -3.47 -5.05 20.56
CA TYR A 409 -4.42 -3.97 20.28
C TYR A 409 -5.81 -4.41 20.68
N VAL A 410 -6.50 -3.54 21.43
CA VAL A 410 -7.87 -3.75 21.89
C VAL A 410 -8.72 -2.60 21.40
N CYS A 411 -9.86 -2.91 20.78
CA CYS A 411 -10.74 -1.92 20.19
C CYS A 411 -12.21 -2.28 20.30
N GLN A 412 -13.06 -1.26 20.21
CA GLN A 412 -14.51 -1.43 20.10
C GLN A 412 -14.91 -1.96 18.71
N ARG A 413 -15.76 -3.00 18.69
CA ARG A 413 -16.24 -3.66 17.46
C ARG A 413 -17.36 -2.91 16.76
N GLY A 414 -18.03 -1.99 17.45
CA GLY A 414 -19.22 -1.30 16.99
C GLY A 414 -19.05 -0.62 15.61
N ASN A 415 -20.17 -0.47 14.91
CA ASN A 415 -20.23 0.26 13.64
C ASN A 415 -20.37 1.77 13.81
N GLU A 416 -20.58 2.23 15.04
CA GLU A 416 -20.63 3.66 15.38
C GLU A 416 -19.30 4.11 16.00
N PRO A 417 -18.94 5.40 15.85
CA PRO A 417 -17.76 5.93 16.51
C PRO A 417 -17.91 5.86 18.03
N PRO A 418 -16.82 5.58 18.75
CA PRO A 418 -16.82 5.48 20.20
C PRO A 418 -17.15 6.84 20.83
N ALA A 419 -18.17 6.88 21.69
CA ALA A 419 -18.57 8.11 22.39
C ALA A 419 -18.23 8.09 23.88
N GLN A 420 -18.00 6.91 24.46
CA GLN A 420 -17.78 6.74 25.90
C GLN A 420 -16.45 6.04 26.16
N ALA A 421 -15.80 6.47 27.24
CA ALA A 421 -14.59 5.83 27.73
C ALA A 421 -14.95 4.52 28.44
N GLY A 422 -14.09 3.51 28.29
CA GLY A 422 -14.24 2.22 28.94
C GLY A 422 -12.88 1.59 29.24
N THR A 423 -12.91 0.44 29.91
CA THR A 423 -11.72 -0.39 30.15
C THR A 423 -11.94 -1.77 29.52
N ALA A 424 -10.85 -2.47 29.26
CA ALA A 424 -10.86 -3.86 28.85
C ALA A 424 -10.21 -4.69 29.96
N GLN A 425 -10.84 -5.80 30.31
CA GLN A 425 -10.24 -6.83 31.16
C GLN A 425 -10.02 -8.07 30.30
N PHE A 426 -8.87 -8.73 30.46
CA PHE A 426 -8.54 -9.97 29.75
C PHE A 426 -7.42 -10.69 30.50
N ALA A 427 -7.14 -11.92 30.14
CA ALA A 427 -5.96 -12.64 30.60
C ALA A 427 -4.94 -12.79 29.46
N LEU A 428 -3.66 -12.71 29.81
CA LEU A 428 -2.52 -12.82 28.91
C LEU A 428 -1.64 -13.99 29.32
N ASP A 429 -1.46 -14.97 28.44
CA ASP A 429 -0.52 -16.07 28.69
C ASP A 429 0.93 -15.60 28.51
N LEU A 430 1.72 -15.67 29.58
CA LEU A 430 3.11 -15.24 29.60
C LEU A 430 4.02 -16.34 30.16
N PRO A 431 5.20 -16.59 29.55
CA PRO A 431 6.26 -17.35 30.20
C PRO A 431 6.82 -16.65 31.44
N ALA A 432 7.55 -17.40 32.27
CA ALA A 432 8.20 -16.83 33.45
C ALA A 432 9.30 -15.82 33.07
N GLY A 433 9.29 -14.64 33.70
CA GLY A 433 10.30 -13.62 33.51
C GLY A 433 9.84 -12.21 33.91
N GLY A 434 10.76 -11.25 33.77
CA GLY A 434 10.50 -9.84 33.97
C GLY A 434 10.01 -9.19 32.68
N TYR A 435 9.03 -8.29 32.79
CA TYR A 435 8.44 -7.60 31.65
C TYR A 435 8.28 -6.11 31.90
N GLN A 436 8.34 -5.32 30.83
CA GLN A 436 7.99 -3.91 30.78
C GLN A 436 6.78 -3.72 29.85
N LEU A 437 5.72 -3.13 30.38
CA LEU A 437 4.45 -2.89 29.71
C LEU A 437 4.23 -1.38 29.51
N HIS A 438 3.95 -0.97 28.28
CA HIS A 438 3.50 0.38 27.93
C HIS A 438 2.13 0.30 27.26
N TRP A 439 1.14 0.98 27.83
CA TRP A 439 -0.14 1.24 27.19
C TRP A 439 -0.04 2.53 26.40
N ILE A 440 -0.47 2.50 25.14
CA ILE A 440 -0.33 3.59 24.18
C ILE A 440 -1.71 3.93 23.63
N SER A 441 -2.01 5.23 23.52
CA SER A 441 -3.19 5.71 22.79
C SER A 441 -2.93 5.68 21.28
N PRO A 442 -3.68 4.90 20.48
CA PRO A 442 -3.56 4.90 19.01
C PRO A 442 -3.85 6.27 18.38
N GLN A 443 -4.64 7.10 19.05
CA GLN A 443 -5.03 8.42 18.56
C GLN A 443 -3.92 9.47 18.69
N SER A 444 -3.18 9.46 19.81
CA SER A 444 -2.18 10.50 20.13
C SER A 444 -0.73 9.99 20.13
N GLY A 445 -0.53 8.68 20.24
CA GLY A 445 0.79 8.06 20.41
C GLY A 445 1.38 8.21 21.81
N ALA A 446 0.63 8.80 22.75
CA ALA A 446 1.09 8.96 24.13
C ALA A 446 1.09 7.62 24.87
N ILE A 447 2.11 7.40 25.70
CA ILE A 447 2.08 6.35 26.73
C ILE A 447 1.12 6.83 27.82
N VAL A 448 -0.01 6.13 27.97
CA VAL A 448 -1.08 6.48 28.91
C VAL A 448 -0.93 5.78 30.26
N GLN A 449 -0.23 4.65 30.29
CA GLN A 449 0.11 3.92 31.52
C GLN A 449 1.34 3.04 31.25
N GLN A 450 2.17 2.82 32.27
CA GLN A 450 3.30 1.92 32.20
C GLN A 450 3.48 1.13 33.50
N GLU A 451 4.03 -0.07 33.38
CA GLU A 451 4.26 -0.98 34.50
C GLU A 451 5.50 -1.85 34.21
N GLU A 452 6.25 -2.22 35.25
CA GLU A 452 7.21 -3.32 35.21
C GLU A 452 6.84 -4.37 36.24
N PHE A 453 6.95 -5.65 35.87
CA PHE A 453 6.57 -6.75 36.75
C PHE A 453 7.40 -8.01 36.49
N GLU A 454 7.52 -8.84 37.52
CA GLU A 454 7.97 -10.23 37.42
C GLU A 454 6.75 -11.14 37.34
N HIS A 455 6.79 -12.15 36.47
CA HIS A 455 5.71 -13.10 36.30
C HIS A 455 6.21 -14.55 36.45
N PRO A 456 5.56 -15.41 37.23
CA PRO A 456 5.98 -16.80 37.43
C PRO A 456 5.67 -17.73 36.24
N GLY A 457 4.94 -17.25 35.23
CA GLY A 457 4.48 -18.03 34.10
C GLY A 457 2.99 -18.41 34.18
N GLY A 458 2.33 -18.55 33.02
CA GLY A 458 0.90 -18.82 32.89
C GLY A 458 0.06 -17.57 32.66
N ALA A 459 -1.24 -17.66 32.90
CA ALA A 459 -2.19 -16.57 32.69
C ALA A 459 -1.95 -15.41 33.68
N ARG A 460 -1.77 -14.20 33.15
CA ARG A 460 -1.74 -12.94 33.89
C ARG A 460 -3.03 -12.15 33.64
N PRO A 461 -3.83 -11.83 34.66
CA PRO A 461 -4.93 -10.89 34.52
C PRO A 461 -4.43 -9.50 34.11
N MET A 462 -5.11 -8.90 33.15
CA MET A 462 -4.81 -7.59 32.58
C MET A 462 -6.04 -6.69 32.71
N THR A 463 -5.81 -5.44 33.08
CA THR A 463 -6.81 -4.37 32.99
C THR A 463 -6.18 -3.21 32.22
N SER A 464 -6.80 -2.81 31.12
CA SER A 464 -6.34 -1.64 30.37
C SER A 464 -6.62 -0.35 31.15
N PRO A 465 -5.85 0.73 30.92
CA PRO A 465 -6.31 2.07 31.26
C PRO A 465 -7.65 2.38 30.55
N SER A 466 -8.33 3.43 31.01
CA SER A 466 -9.54 3.91 30.36
C SER A 466 -9.21 4.45 28.96
N PHE A 467 -9.98 4.05 27.95
CA PHE A 467 -9.79 4.47 26.55
C PHE A 467 -11.12 4.73 25.86
N ILE A 468 -11.10 5.56 24.80
CA ILE A 468 -12.24 5.80 23.92
C ILE A 468 -11.92 5.13 22.59
N GLY A 469 -12.71 4.11 22.22
CA GLY A 469 -12.53 3.38 20.97
C GLY A 469 -11.48 2.31 21.01
N ASP A 470 -10.22 2.69 21.26
CA ASP A 470 -9.09 1.78 21.14
C ASP A 470 -7.88 2.11 22.02
N VAL A 471 -7.11 1.07 22.35
CA VAL A 471 -5.85 1.14 23.11
C VAL A 471 -4.87 0.06 22.60
N ALA A 472 -3.58 0.37 22.61
CA ALA A 472 -2.52 -0.59 22.28
C ALA A 472 -1.62 -0.86 23.49
N ALA A 473 -1.03 -2.05 23.54
CA ALA A 473 -0.08 -2.46 24.55
C ALA A 473 1.22 -2.94 23.87
N ARG A 474 2.34 -2.38 24.30
CA ARG A 474 3.69 -2.87 24.00
C ARG A 474 4.24 -3.52 25.25
N LEU A 475 4.42 -4.84 25.20
CA LEU A 475 5.02 -5.61 26.28
C LEU A 475 6.33 -6.23 25.78
N VAL A 476 7.43 -5.99 26.49
CA VAL A 476 8.74 -6.57 26.17
C VAL A 476 9.36 -7.23 27.38
N ALA A 477 10.03 -8.36 27.18
CA ALA A 477 10.80 -9.02 28.23
C ALA A 477 12.00 -8.14 28.60
N ARG A 478 12.25 -8.02 29.90
CA ARG A 478 13.45 -7.38 30.42
C ARG A 478 14.62 -8.37 30.33
N PRO A 479 15.85 -7.89 30.08
CA PRO A 479 17.03 -8.74 30.23
C PRO A 479 17.02 -9.40 31.61
N ARG A 480 17.39 -10.69 31.67
CA ARG A 480 17.67 -11.31 32.97
C ARG A 480 18.99 -10.74 33.47
N ASP A 481 18.98 -10.15 34.66
CA ASP A 481 20.19 -9.70 35.37
C ASP A 481 21.13 -10.86 35.69
#